data_AF-A0A7J9PUC4-F1
#
_entry.id   AF-A0A7J9PUC4-F1
#
_cell.length_a   1.000
_cell.length_b   1.000
_cell.length_c   1.000
_cell.angle_alpha   90.00
_cell.angle_beta   90.00
_cell.angle_gamma   90.00
#
_symmetry.space_group_name_H-M   'P 1'
#
loop_
_entity.id
_entity.type
_entity.pdbx_description
1 polymer ?
#
loop_
_entity_poly.entity_id
_entity_poly.type
_entity_poly.pdbx_seq_one_letter_code
_entity_poly.pdbx_strand_id
1 'polypeptide(L)'
;MNNLNVIMGRIVKSMEAFRGSKPVINKEGILSVRSVCRDPEFEKYNSIKEYLTEKLVQNGFELANEEDILDMVAKINNLIGDSETYGDEFAFEGVKSGFEDIGCDCDYAIGKKSGVYIGISMWYEKVSKDPKFVEVMAI
;
A
#
# COMPACT_ATOMS: atom_id res chain seq x y z
N MET A 1 -1.12 -22.71 -3.74
CA MET A 1 -1.39 -21.54 -2.87
C MET A 1 -1.01 -20.31 -3.67
N ASN A 2 -1.93 -19.35 -3.84
CA ASN A 2 -1.70 -18.20 -4.71
C ASN A 2 -0.52 -17.37 -4.17
N ASN A 3 0.49 -17.08 -5.01
CA ASN A 3 1.73 -16.41 -4.59
C ASN A 3 1.46 -15.06 -3.89
N LEU A 4 0.43 -14.35 -4.35
CA LEU A 4 -0.04 -13.08 -3.78
C LEU A 4 -0.46 -13.18 -2.31
N ASN A 5 -1.14 -14.26 -1.88
CA ASN A 5 -1.56 -14.42 -0.48
C ASN A 5 -0.36 -14.54 0.47
N VAL A 6 0.69 -15.23 0.03
CA VAL A 6 1.91 -15.42 0.83
C VAL A 6 2.67 -14.10 0.94
N ILE A 7 2.79 -13.38 -0.18
CA ILE A 7 3.43 -12.06 -0.22
C ILE A 7 2.66 -11.07 0.68
N MET A 8 1.35 -10.97 0.49
CA MET A 8 0.45 -10.13 1.28
C MET A 8 0.57 -10.42 2.78
N GLY A 9 0.50 -11.70 3.15
CA GLY A 9 0.62 -12.12 4.55
C GLY A 9 1.96 -11.73 5.18
N ARG A 10 3.06 -11.78 4.43
CA ARG A 10 4.39 -11.34 4.91
C ARG A 10 4.45 -9.85 5.15
N ILE A 11 4.01 -9.05 4.18
CA ILE A 11 4.00 -7.58 4.28
C ILE A 11 3.10 -7.13 5.44
N VAL A 12 1.86 -7.60 5.48
CA VAL A 12 0.90 -7.27 6.56
C VAL A 12 1.44 -7.69 7.93
N LYS A 13 2.08 -8.87 8.02
CA LYS A 13 2.70 -9.32 9.28
C LYS A 13 3.87 -8.43 9.70
N SER A 14 4.69 -7.96 8.76
CA SER A 14 5.86 -7.11 9.05
C SER A 14 5.50 -5.73 9.64
N MET A 15 4.22 -5.33 9.55
CA MET A 15 3.66 -4.11 10.13
C MET A 15 2.73 -4.38 11.32
N GLU A 16 2.76 -5.61 11.85
CA GLU A 16 1.85 -6.10 12.89
C GLU A 16 0.35 -5.89 12.57
N ALA A 17 0.02 -5.87 11.29
CA ALA A 17 -1.29 -5.45 10.78
C ALA A 17 -2.23 -6.63 10.49
N PHE A 18 -1.97 -7.84 11.01
CA PHE A 18 -2.81 -9.00 10.71
C PHE A 18 -4.16 -8.96 11.46
N ARG A 19 -4.18 -8.40 12.68
CA ARG A 19 -5.39 -8.39 13.52
C ARG A 19 -6.40 -7.38 13.00
N GLY A 20 -7.55 -7.90 12.56
CA GLY A 20 -8.67 -7.09 12.06
C GLY A 20 -8.55 -6.76 10.57
N SER A 21 -7.62 -7.39 9.85
CA SER A 21 -7.46 -7.19 8.41
C SER A 21 -8.70 -7.64 7.65
N LYS A 22 -9.15 -6.84 6.68
CA LYS A 22 -10.29 -7.16 5.81
C LYS A 22 -9.86 -7.05 4.34
N PRO A 23 -10.25 -8.00 3.48
CA PRO A 23 -10.05 -7.84 2.04
C PRO A 23 -10.89 -6.66 1.54
N VAL A 24 -10.26 -5.77 0.78
CA VAL A 24 -10.92 -4.69 0.03
C VAL A 24 -11.16 -5.15 -1.41
N ILE A 25 -10.16 -5.81 -1.99
CA ILE A 25 -10.21 -6.42 -3.33
C ILE A 25 -9.73 -7.85 -3.19
N ASN A 26 -10.48 -8.81 -3.73
CA ASN A 26 -10.06 -10.21 -3.82
C ASN A 26 -10.55 -10.78 -5.16
N LYS A 27 -9.75 -10.56 -6.20
CA LYS A 27 -10.00 -11.03 -7.57
C LYS A 27 -8.79 -11.83 -8.07
N GLU A 28 -8.97 -12.60 -9.13
CA GLU A 28 -7.84 -13.26 -9.76
C GLU A 28 -6.83 -12.21 -10.27
N GLY A 29 -5.55 -12.39 -9.93
CA GLY A 29 -4.48 -11.46 -10.29
C GLY A 29 -4.35 -10.23 -9.40
N ILE A 30 -5.29 -9.92 -8.49
CA ILE A 30 -5.18 -8.76 -7.60
C ILE A 30 -5.81 -9.00 -6.22
N LEU A 31 -5.06 -8.64 -5.19
CA LEU A 31 -5.50 -8.72 -3.80
C LEU A 31 -5.17 -7.41 -3.10
N SER A 32 -6.16 -6.79 -2.45
CA SER A 32 -5.95 -5.67 -1.53
C SER A 32 -6.53 -5.99 -0.16
N VAL A 33 -5.77 -5.70 0.89
CA VAL A 33 -6.16 -5.89 2.28
C VAL A 33 -5.95 -4.61 3.05
N ARG A 34 -7.00 -4.15 3.72
CA ARG A 34 -6.95 -3.01 4.64
C ARG A 34 -6.90 -3.50 6.08
N SER A 35 -6.10 -2.84 6.90
CA SER A 35 -5.96 -3.15 8.32
C SER A 35 -5.46 -1.93 9.12
N VAL A 36 -5.04 -2.19 10.36
CA VAL A 36 -4.44 -1.21 11.27
C VAL A 36 -3.02 -1.69 11.59
N CYS A 37 -2.04 -0.84 11.26
CA CYS A 37 -0.64 -1.01 11.65
C CYS A 37 -0.52 -0.86 13.17
N ARG A 38 0.21 -1.78 13.79
CA ARG A 38 0.49 -1.76 15.24
C ARG A 38 1.97 -1.88 15.55
N ASP A 39 2.81 -1.82 14.52
CA ASP A 39 4.25 -1.93 14.66
C ASP A 39 4.79 -0.78 15.52
N PRO A 40 5.34 -1.06 16.70
CA PRO A 40 5.90 -0.03 17.57
C PRO A 40 7.14 0.64 16.96
N GLU A 41 7.77 0.02 15.95
CA GLU A 41 8.92 0.62 15.28
C GLU A 41 8.56 1.81 14.39
N PHE A 42 7.29 2.00 14.03
CA PHE A 42 6.86 3.14 13.22
C PHE A 42 7.35 4.49 13.79
N GLU A 43 7.32 4.65 15.12
CA GLU A 43 7.73 5.89 15.80
C GLU A 43 9.23 6.20 15.67
N LYS A 44 10.04 5.27 15.13
CA LYS A 44 11.47 5.48 14.86
C LYS A 44 11.74 6.17 13.51
N TYR A 45 10.73 6.25 12.65
CA TYR A 45 10.86 6.81 11.29
C TYR A 45 10.36 8.25 11.27
N ASN A 46 10.93 9.07 10.37
CA ASN A 46 10.57 10.48 10.29
C ASN A 46 9.29 10.73 9.47
N SER A 47 8.86 9.74 8.68
CA SER A 47 7.70 9.85 7.81
C SER A 47 7.06 8.49 7.50
N ILE A 48 5.80 8.53 7.06
CA ILE A 48 5.11 7.36 6.50
C ILE A 48 5.92 6.80 5.32
N LYS A 49 6.39 7.66 4.40
CA LYS A 49 7.14 7.24 3.22
C LYS A 49 8.38 6.42 3.58
N GLU A 50 9.19 6.94 4.50
CA GLU A 50 10.42 6.28 4.97
C GLU A 50 10.12 4.90 5.56
N TYR A 51 9.11 4.82 6.44
CA TYR A 51 8.67 3.56 7.03
C TYR A 51 8.21 2.54 5.97
N LEU A 52 7.35 2.96 5.04
CA LEU A 52 6.80 2.06 4.02
C LEU A 52 7.87 1.57 3.03
N THR A 53 8.79 2.46 2.62
CA THR A 53 9.95 2.10 1.80
C THR A 53 10.83 1.08 2.51
N GLU A 54 11.13 1.28 3.79
CA GLU A 54 11.91 0.32 4.57
C GLU A 54 11.20 -1.04 4.68
N LYS A 55 9.87 -1.06 4.90
CA LYS A 55 9.10 -2.32 4.93
C LYS A 55 9.14 -3.08 3.60
N LEU A 56 9.13 -2.38 2.47
CA LEU A 56 9.30 -3.03 1.15
C LEU A 56 10.69 -3.67 1.05
N VAL A 57 11.75 -2.91 1.37
CA VAL A 57 13.14 -3.38 1.29
C VAL A 57 13.40 -4.57 2.22
N GLN A 58 12.91 -4.51 3.46
CA GLN A 58 13.03 -5.62 4.44
C GLN A 58 12.35 -6.91 3.97
N ASN A 59 11.28 -6.79 3.16
CA ASN A 59 10.61 -7.94 2.54
C ASN A 59 11.22 -8.33 1.17
N GLY A 60 12.33 -7.69 0.79
CA GLY A 60 13.12 -7.96 -0.40
C GLY A 60 12.42 -7.53 -1.68
N PHE A 61 11.74 -6.39 -1.65
CA PHE A 61 11.25 -5.69 -2.83
C PHE A 61 12.23 -4.59 -3.22
N GLU A 62 12.38 -4.38 -4.52
CA GLU A 62 13.02 -3.19 -5.07
C GLU A 62 11.98 -2.07 -5.11
N LEU A 63 12.40 -0.81 -4.94
CA LEU A 63 11.48 0.32 -5.06
C LEU A 63 11.13 0.53 -6.52
N ALA A 64 9.85 0.70 -6.81
CA ALA A 64 9.36 0.93 -8.15
C ALA A 64 9.82 2.32 -8.65
N ASN A 65 10.26 2.38 -9.90
CA ASN A 65 10.45 3.64 -10.62
C ASN A 65 9.13 4.09 -11.28
N GLU A 66 9.15 5.22 -11.99
CA GLU A 66 7.97 5.76 -12.68
C GLU A 66 7.37 4.77 -13.68
N GLU A 67 8.20 4.10 -14.48
CA GLU A 67 7.74 3.10 -15.47
C GLU A 67 7.05 1.90 -14.79
N ASP A 68 7.58 1.44 -13.66
CA ASP A 68 7.01 0.37 -12.84
C ASP A 68 5.65 0.76 -12.27
N ILE A 69 5.49 2.02 -11.83
CA ILE A 69 4.24 2.55 -11.31
C ILE A 69 3.19 2.60 -12.44
N LEU A 70 3.58 3.09 -13.63
CA LEU A 70 2.69 3.12 -14.79
C LEU A 70 2.24 1.71 -15.22
N ASP A 71 3.16 0.73 -15.23
CA ASP A 71 2.81 -0.66 -15.50
C ASP A 71 1.87 -1.25 -14.44
N MET A 72 2.10 -0.93 -13.15
CA MET A 72 1.20 -1.34 -12.07
C MET A 72 -0.20 -0.75 -12.27
N VAL A 73 -0.32 0.54 -12.55
CA VAL A 73 -1.61 1.22 -12.81
C VAL A 73 -2.33 0.60 -14.00
N ALA A 74 -1.62 0.35 -15.10
CA ALA A 74 -2.18 -0.31 -16.27
C ALA A 74 -2.73 -1.71 -15.94
N LYS A 75 -2.01 -2.50 -15.14
CA LYS A 75 -2.48 -3.82 -14.66
C LYS A 75 -3.72 -3.70 -13.77
N ILE A 76 -3.76 -2.71 -12.86
CA ILE A 76 -4.93 -2.45 -12.01
C ILE A 76 -6.16 -2.15 -12.87
N ASN A 77 -6.04 -1.24 -13.84
CA ASN A 77 -7.13 -0.87 -14.74
C ASN A 77 -7.63 -2.07 -15.56
N ASN A 78 -6.71 -2.93 -16.04
CA ASN A 78 -7.08 -4.14 -16.75
C ASN A 78 -7.84 -5.16 -15.88
N LEU A 79 -7.52 -5.27 -14.59
CA LEU A 79 -8.14 -6.26 -13.68
C LEU A 79 -9.43 -5.75 -13.01
N ILE A 80 -9.52 -4.45 -12.72
CA ILE A 80 -10.65 -3.85 -12.02
C ILE A 80 -11.69 -3.28 -13.02
N GLY A 81 -11.28 -2.97 -14.25
CA GLY A 81 -12.07 -2.23 -15.25
C GLY A 81 -11.75 -0.72 -15.21
N ASP A 82 -12.28 0.06 -16.16
CA ASP A 82 -12.20 1.53 -16.18
C ASP A 82 -12.92 2.13 -14.96
N SER A 83 -12.33 2.01 -13.78
CA SER A 83 -12.59 2.98 -12.73
C SER A 83 -11.86 4.25 -13.14
N GLU A 84 -12.60 5.31 -13.45
CA GLU A 84 -12.05 6.68 -13.64
C GLU A 84 -11.13 7.12 -12.48
N THR A 85 -11.14 6.38 -11.37
CA THR A 85 -10.38 6.58 -10.14
C THR A 85 -8.87 6.32 -10.26
N TYR A 86 -8.39 5.47 -11.19
CA TYR A 86 -6.97 5.08 -11.29
C TYR A 86 -6.38 5.32 -12.69
N GLY A 87 -6.80 6.42 -13.34
CA GLY A 87 -6.43 6.71 -14.74
C GLY A 87 -4.95 7.05 -14.98
N ASP A 88 -4.23 7.51 -13.96
CA ASP A 88 -2.83 7.96 -14.06
C ASP A 88 -2.07 7.88 -12.71
N GLU A 89 -0.76 8.17 -12.72
CA GLU A 89 0.08 8.34 -11.51
C GLU A 89 -0.54 9.35 -10.51
N PHE A 90 -1.27 10.36 -11.01
CA PHE A 90 -1.95 11.36 -10.20
C PHE A 90 -3.14 10.80 -9.42
N ALA A 91 -3.61 9.58 -9.70
CA ALA A 91 -4.66 8.96 -8.90
C ALA A 91 -4.24 8.76 -7.43
N PHE A 92 -3.00 8.31 -7.18
CA PHE A 92 -2.50 8.13 -5.82
C PHE A 92 -2.24 9.47 -5.14
N GLU A 93 -1.67 10.44 -5.85
CA GLU A 93 -1.43 11.79 -5.33
C GLU A 93 -2.74 12.55 -5.07
N GLY A 94 -3.77 12.37 -5.90
CA GLY A 94 -5.10 12.94 -5.70
C GLY A 94 -5.81 12.37 -4.49
N VAL A 95 -5.72 11.04 -4.29
CA VAL A 95 -6.23 10.40 -3.06
C VAL A 95 -5.46 10.90 -1.84
N LYS A 96 -4.13 10.99 -1.91
CA LYS A 96 -3.28 11.52 -0.83
C LYS A 96 -3.68 12.94 -0.47
N SER A 97 -3.76 13.84 -1.45
CA SER A 97 -4.18 15.24 -1.25
C SER A 97 -5.54 15.32 -0.55
N GLY A 98 -6.52 14.50 -0.97
CA GLY A 98 -7.83 14.47 -0.33
C GLY A 98 -7.81 14.05 1.15
N PHE A 99 -6.92 13.12 1.53
CA PHE A 99 -6.70 12.80 2.94
C PHE A 99 -6.00 13.93 3.70
N GLU A 100 -5.03 14.58 3.07
CA GLU A 100 -4.29 15.69 3.68
C GLU A 100 -5.17 16.91 3.95
N ASP A 101 -6.10 17.20 3.03
CA ASP A 101 -7.08 18.28 3.12
C ASP A 101 -8.05 18.13 4.30
N ILE A 102 -8.34 16.89 4.73
CA ILE A 102 -9.21 16.60 5.87
C ILE A 102 -8.45 16.41 7.19
N GLY A 103 -7.15 16.73 7.22
CA GLY A 103 -6.34 16.69 8.44
C GLY A 103 -5.68 15.34 8.73
N CYS A 104 -5.55 14.46 7.74
CA CYS A 104 -4.77 13.23 7.87
C CYS A 104 -3.33 13.42 7.35
N ASP A 105 -2.40 12.64 7.89
CA ASP A 105 -1.17 12.31 7.17
C ASP A 105 -1.45 11.08 6.31
N CYS A 106 -1.00 11.09 5.06
CA CYS A 106 -1.19 10.00 4.13
C CYS A 106 0.05 9.86 3.24
N ASP A 107 0.56 8.64 3.08
CA ASP A 107 1.60 8.38 2.09
C ASP A 107 1.54 6.93 1.61
N TYR A 108 2.28 6.64 0.54
CA TYR A 108 2.35 5.32 -0.06
C TYR A 108 3.76 4.99 -0.55
N ALA A 109 4.06 3.71 -0.69
CA ALA A 109 5.26 3.22 -1.36
C ALA A 109 4.90 2.04 -2.25
N ILE A 110 5.60 1.93 -3.38
CA ILE A 110 5.41 0.86 -4.35
C ILE A 110 6.73 0.12 -4.51
N GLY A 111 6.66 -1.21 -4.45
CA GLY A 111 7.80 -2.08 -4.67
C GLY A 111 7.52 -3.17 -5.70
N LYS A 112 8.57 -3.68 -6.32
CA LYS A 112 8.53 -4.71 -7.34
C LYS A 112 9.41 -5.91 -6.94
N LYS A 113 8.94 -7.11 -7.25
CA LYS A 113 9.72 -8.34 -7.09
C LYS A 113 9.25 -9.42 -8.07
N SER A 114 10.14 -9.87 -8.95
CA SER A 114 9.89 -11.01 -9.85
C SER A 114 8.57 -10.88 -10.66
N GLY A 115 8.26 -9.67 -11.13
CA GLY A 115 7.05 -9.38 -11.91
C GLY A 115 5.78 -9.10 -11.10
N VAL A 116 5.84 -9.18 -9.77
CA VAL A 116 4.78 -8.79 -8.84
C VAL A 116 5.04 -7.36 -8.35
N TYR A 117 3.99 -6.54 -8.30
CA TYR A 117 4.01 -5.24 -7.64
C TYR A 117 3.29 -5.29 -6.29
N ILE A 118 3.81 -4.52 -5.35
CA ILE A 118 3.20 -4.28 -4.05
C ILE A 118 3.06 -2.78 -3.84
N GLY A 119 1.83 -2.31 -3.72
CA GLY A 119 1.53 -0.97 -3.21
C GLY A 119 1.18 -1.06 -1.74
N ILE A 120 1.78 -0.20 -0.92
CA ILE A 120 1.39 -0.01 0.48
C ILE A 120 1.02 1.44 0.67
N SER A 121 -0.16 1.72 1.20
CA SER A 121 -0.54 3.05 1.66
C SER A 121 -0.83 3.04 3.15
N MET A 122 -0.53 4.14 3.82
CA MET A 122 -0.84 4.33 5.23
C MET A 122 -1.38 5.74 5.46
N TRP A 123 -2.35 5.83 6.36
CA TRP A 123 -2.92 7.11 6.77
C TRP A 123 -3.39 7.11 8.23
N TYR A 124 -3.35 8.28 8.87
CA TYR A 124 -3.89 8.53 10.20
C TYR A 124 -4.19 10.03 10.39
N GLU A 125 -5.04 10.36 11.36
CA GLU A 125 -5.34 11.76 11.70
C GLU A 125 -4.13 12.41 12.40
N LYS A 126 -3.78 13.66 12.01
CA LYS A 126 -2.51 14.32 12.39
C LYS A 126 -2.29 14.50 13.89
N VAL A 127 -3.36 14.73 14.66
CA VAL A 127 -3.29 15.02 16.09
C VAL A 127 -3.18 13.75 16.92
N SER A 128 -4.11 12.83 16.74
CA SER A 128 -4.21 11.56 17.47
C SER A 128 -3.19 10.53 17.00
N LYS A 129 -2.81 10.58 15.71
CA LYS A 129 -1.92 9.63 15.03
C LYS A 129 -2.36 8.17 15.10
N ASP A 130 -3.58 7.91 15.55
CA ASP A 130 -4.13 6.58 15.72
C ASP A 130 -5.64 6.56 15.45
N PRO A 131 -6.15 5.46 14.87
CA PRO A 131 -5.40 4.30 14.41
C PRO A 131 -4.62 4.58 13.12
N LYS A 132 -3.43 3.99 12.99
CA LYS A 132 -2.62 3.98 11.76
C LYS A 132 -3.20 2.97 10.78
N PHE A 133 -4.07 3.41 9.89
CA PHE A 133 -4.63 2.54 8.86
C PHE A 133 -3.58 2.22 7.81
N VAL A 134 -3.63 1.00 7.28
CA VAL A 134 -2.75 0.55 6.20
C VAL A 134 -3.56 -0.24 5.19
N GLU A 135 -3.30 -0.02 3.91
CA GLU A 135 -3.79 -0.86 2.83
C GLU A 135 -2.60 -1.41 2.03
N VAL A 136 -2.59 -2.72 1.84
CA VAL A 136 -1.56 -3.42 1.06
C VAL A 136 -2.25 -4.03 -0.15
N MET A 137 -1.77 -3.71 -1.34
CA MET A 137 -2.24 -4.22 -2.62
C MET A 137 -1.12 -5.03 -3.29
N ALA A 138 -1.45 -6.20 -3.81
CA ALA A 138 -0.55 -7.09 -4.52
C ALA A 138 -1.14 -7.45 -5.89
N ILE A 139 -0.32 -7.33 -6.94
CA ILE A 139 -0.69 -7.55 -8.34
C ILE A 139 0.46 -8.18 -9.13
#